data_AF-A0A9D5WAD3-F1
#
_entry.id   AF-A0A9D5WAD3-F1
#
_cell.length_a   1.000
_cell.length_b   1.000
_cell.length_c   1.000
_cell.angle_alpha   90.00
_cell.angle_beta   90.00
_cell.angle_gamma   90.00
#
_symmetry.space_group_name_H-M   'P 1'
#
loop_
_entity.id
_entity.type
_entity.pdbx_description
1 polymer ?
#
loop_
_entity_poly.entity_id
_entity_poly.type
_entity_poly.pdbx_seq_one_letter_code
_entity_poly.pdbx_strand_id
1 'polypeptide(L)'
;MLKANQQVRPAASNDAEQLGALQKLFYKIGEVSSITGLEPYVLRYWETEFDFLRPRKGKSKQRMYQKKEIELLLDIKRLLYDERFTIEGVRKKLSGKFADEEALQPEKIVRDREDVRATIESIKGRLRSLLKELKKDRGVAQPG
;
A
#
# COMPACT_ATOMS: atom_id res chain seq x y z
N MET A 1 -48.50 13.75 10.12
CA MET A 1 -47.24 14.51 10.24
C MET A 1 -46.60 14.15 11.57
N LEU A 2 -45.41 13.52 11.57
CA LEU A 2 -44.64 13.24 12.79
C LEU A 2 -43.28 13.94 12.66
N LYS A 3 -42.92 14.75 13.66
CA LYS A 3 -41.59 15.34 13.83
C LYS A 3 -40.84 14.61 14.96
N ALA A 4 -39.51 14.63 14.79
CA ALA A 4 -38.42 14.52 15.78
C ALA A 4 -38.09 13.13 16.36
N ASN A 5 -36.84 12.69 16.14
CA ASN A 5 -35.86 12.69 17.23
C ASN A 5 -34.42 12.82 16.71
N GLN A 6 -33.66 13.68 17.37
CA GLN A 6 -32.32 14.15 17.04
C GLN A 6 -31.39 13.77 18.21
N GLN A 7 -30.19 13.27 17.88
CA GLN A 7 -29.00 13.00 18.72
C GLN A 7 -29.14 11.84 19.75
N VAL A 8 -28.14 10.96 19.97
CA VAL A 8 -26.75 11.21 20.38
C VAL A 8 -25.84 10.02 20.00
N ARG A 9 -24.64 10.26 19.44
CA ARG A 9 -23.41 9.52 19.80
C ARG A 9 -22.19 10.47 19.72
N PRO A 10 -21.38 10.60 20.80
CA PRO A 10 -20.31 11.60 20.89
C PRO A 10 -18.91 11.05 20.56
N ALA A 11 -17.96 11.99 20.55
CA ALA A 11 -16.56 11.95 20.13
C ALA A 11 -15.62 10.91 20.78
N ALA A 12 -14.70 10.38 19.97
CA ALA A 12 -13.29 10.05 20.24
C ALA A 12 -12.75 9.39 18.94
N SER A 13 -11.59 9.69 18.36
CA SER A 13 -10.35 10.22 18.91
C SER A 13 -9.52 10.91 17.82
N ASN A 14 -8.73 11.88 18.26
CA ASN A 14 -7.70 12.66 17.57
C ASN A 14 -6.53 11.82 16.97
N ASP A 15 -6.74 10.56 16.56
CA ASP A 15 -5.63 9.70 16.11
C ASP A 15 -5.23 9.95 14.65
N ALA A 16 -6.06 10.67 13.88
CA ALA A 16 -5.80 10.93 12.46
C ALA A 16 -4.67 11.93 12.21
N GLU A 17 -4.39 12.84 13.16
CA GLU A 17 -3.35 13.87 13.02
C GLU A 17 -1.96 13.42 13.55
N GLN A 18 -1.87 12.30 14.27
CA GLN A 18 -0.60 11.81 14.85
C GLN A 18 0.07 10.66 14.07
N LEU A 19 -0.57 10.11 13.03
CA LEU A 19 -0.05 8.96 12.26
C LEU A 19 0.76 9.34 11.01
N GLY A 20 1.47 10.47 11.06
CA GLY A 20 2.38 10.91 10.00
C GLY A 20 3.64 10.05 9.81
N ALA A 21 3.89 9.00 10.62
CA ALA A 21 5.19 8.31 10.60
C ALA A 21 5.15 6.77 10.68
N LEU A 22 3.97 6.13 10.80
CA LEU A 22 3.84 4.66 10.74
C LEU A 22 2.75 4.32 9.73
N GLN A 23 3.14 4.15 8.46
CA GLN A 23 2.21 3.71 7.43
C GLN A 23 1.67 2.32 7.79
N LYS A 24 0.45 2.30 8.34
CA LYS A 24 -0.26 1.07 8.66
C LYS A 24 -0.38 0.24 7.38
N LEU A 25 0.19 -0.97 7.41
CA LEU A 25 0.25 -1.85 6.24
C LEU A 25 -1.10 -2.46 5.88
N PHE A 26 -1.97 -2.66 6.87
CA PHE A 26 -3.26 -3.33 6.72
C PHE A 26 -4.35 -2.63 7.54
N TYR A 27 -5.51 -2.42 6.92
CA TYR A 27 -6.69 -1.75 7.47
C TYR A 27 -7.85 -2.75 7.55
N LYS A 28 -8.58 -2.76 8.67
CA LYS A 28 -9.79 -3.56 8.80
C LYS A 28 -10.94 -2.92 8.03
N ILE A 29 -11.95 -3.72 7.65
CA ILE A 29 -13.13 -3.22 6.91
C ILE A 29 -13.84 -2.02 7.59
N GLY A 30 -13.90 -1.97 8.92
CA GLY A 30 -14.49 -0.82 9.63
C GLY A 30 -13.65 0.45 9.51
N GLU A 31 -12.33 0.32 9.47
CA GLU A 31 -11.42 1.44 9.24
C GLU A 31 -11.54 1.94 7.80
N VAL A 32 -11.56 1.01 6.84
CA VAL A 32 -11.77 1.35 5.42
C VAL A 32 -13.12 2.00 5.18
N SER A 33 -14.17 1.53 5.85
CA SER A 33 -15.49 2.15 5.82
C SER A 33 -15.43 3.60 6.31
N SER A 34 -14.71 3.85 7.41
CA SER A 34 -14.52 5.21 7.94
C SER A 34 -13.71 6.10 6.99
N ILE A 35 -12.69 5.55 6.33
CA ILE A 35 -11.82 6.29 5.39
C ILE A 35 -12.57 6.62 4.08
N THR A 36 -13.29 5.65 3.53
CA THR A 36 -13.96 5.78 2.22
C THR A 36 -15.35 6.38 2.31
N GLY A 37 -15.96 6.39 3.51
CA GLY A 37 -17.35 6.74 3.73
C GLY A 37 -18.33 5.75 3.08
N LEU A 38 -17.88 4.53 2.78
CA LEU A 38 -18.70 3.46 2.22
C LEU A 38 -19.10 2.49 3.32
N GLU A 39 -20.35 2.04 3.30
CA GLU A 39 -20.83 1.05 4.27
C GLU A 39 -20.12 -0.30 4.10
N PRO A 40 -19.87 -1.05 5.20
CA PRO A 40 -19.16 -2.33 5.12
C PRO A 40 -19.81 -3.36 4.19
N TYR A 41 -21.13 -3.32 3.98
CA TYR A 41 -21.80 -4.21 3.05
C TYR A 41 -21.54 -3.82 1.58
N VAL A 42 -21.39 -2.52 1.28
CA VAL A 42 -21.04 -2.03 -0.05
C VAL A 42 -19.62 -2.46 -0.42
N LEU A 43 -18.68 -2.32 0.52
CA LEU A 43 -17.30 -2.80 0.33
C LEU A 43 -17.27 -4.29 0.00
N ARG A 44 -18.04 -5.11 0.72
CA ARG A 44 -18.17 -6.55 0.47
C ARG A 44 -18.77 -6.87 -0.89
N TYR A 45 -19.77 -6.11 -1.31
CA TYR A 45 -20.39 -6.26 -2.62
C TYR A 45 -19.42 -5.87 -3.74
N TRP A 46 -18.67 -4.78 -3.57
CA TRP A 46 -17.68 -4.36 -4.56
C TRP A 46 -16.54 -5.35 -4.72
N GLU A 47 -16.12 -6.05 -3.66
CA GLU A 47 -15.18 -7.17 -3.78
C GLU A 47 -15.70 -8.32 -4.65
N THR A 48 -17.02 -8.53 -4.72
CA THR A 48 -17.59 -9.55 -5.60
C THR A 48 -17.76 -9.07 -7.03
N GLU A 49 -17.85 -7.76 -7.25
CA GLU A 49 -18.02 -7.17 -8.57
C GLU A 49 -16.68 -6.82 -9.26
N PHE A 50 -15.63 -6.54 -8.50
CA PHE A 50 -14.35 -6.10 -9.02
C PHE A 50 -13.26 -7.12 -8.68
N ASP A 51 -12.95 -8.00 -9.63
CA ASP A 51 -11.98 -9.08 -9.43
C ASP A 51 -10.56 -8.59 -9.10
N PHE A 52 -10.23 -7.33 -9.42
CA PHE A 52 -8.95 -6.71 -9.08
C PHE A 52 -8.90 -6.16 -7.64
N LEU A 53 -10.04 -6.05 -6.96
CA LEU A 53 -10.16 -5.64 -5.56
C LEU A 53 -10.13 -6.89 -4.66
N ARG A 54 -8.93 -7.39 -4.33
CA ARG A 54 -8.74 -8.65 -3.58
C ARG A 54 -8.12 -8.43 -2.19
N PRO A 55 -8.88 -7.93 -1.20
CA PRO A 55 -8.36 -7.77 0.16
C PRO A 55 -7.86 -9.11 0.71
N ARG A 56 -6.74 -9.06 1.42
CA ARG A 56 -6.12 -10.26 1.97
C ARG A 56 -7.03 -10.85 3.05
N LYS A 57 -7.36 -12.13 2.92
CA LYS A 57 -8.04 -12.89 3.98
C LYS A 57 -7.06 -13.08 5.14
N GLY A 58 -7.26 -12.37 6.24
CA GLY A 58 -6.46 -12.55 7.45
C GLY A 58 -6.71 -13.91 8.11
N LYS A 59 -5.82 -14.31 9.03
CA LYS A 59 -5.90 -15.60 9.77
C LYS A 59 -7.23 -15.80 10.52
N SER A 60 -7.94 -14.72 10.85
CA SER A 60 -9.21 -14.72 11.61
C SER A 60 -10.44 -14.50 10.72
N LYS A 61 -10.37 -14.78 9.40
CA LYS A 61 -11.45 -14.53 8.42
C LYS A 61 -11.86 -13.03 8.31
N GLN A 62 -11.11 -12.14 8.97
CA GLN A 62 -11.23 -10.69 8.83
C GLN A 62 -10.56 -10.23 7.53
N ARG A 63 -11.22 -9.30 6.84
CA ARG A 63 -10.69 -8.67 5.62
C ARG A 63 -9.70 -7.59 6.01
N MET A 64 -8.53 -7.66 5.39
CA MET A 64 -7.44 -6.72 5.57
C MET A 64 -7.16 -6.06 4.23
N TYR A 65 -7.35 -4.75 4.17
CA TYR A 65 -7.08 -3.93 2.99
C TYR A 65 -5.72 -3.26 3.14
N GLN A 66 -4.99 -3.12 2.06
CA GLN A 66 -3.77 -2.34 1.94
C GLN A 66 -4.12 -0.94 1.43
N LYS A 67 -3.17 -0.03 1.53
CA LYS A 67 -3.31 1.32 0.99
C LYS A 67 -3.75 1.33 -0.49
N LYS A 68 -3.16 0.47 -1.32
CA LYS A 68 -3.52 0.32 -2.74
C LYS A 68 -4.99 -0.06 -2.97
N GLU A 69 -5.56 -0.90 -2.10
CA GLU A 69 -6.97 -1.32 -2.22
C GLU A 69 -7.91 -0.21 -1.76
N ILE A 70 -7.48 0.63 -0.82
CA ILE A 70 -8.22 1.82 -0.39
C ILE A 70 -8.23 2.89 -1.50
N GLU A 71 -7.09 3.13 -2.14
CA GLU A 71 -6.99 4.05 -3.29
C GLU A 71 -7.91 3.60 -4.43
N LEU A 72 -7.90 2.30 -4.73
CA LEU A 72 -8.81 1.70 -5.70
C LEU A 72 -10.29 1.89 -5.35
N LEU A 73 -10.67 1.69 -4.08
CA LEU A 73 -12.04 1.92 -3.61
C LEU A 73 -12.47 3.38 -3.80
N LEU A 74 -11.58 4.34 -3.56
CA LEU A 74 -11.85 5.75 -3.77
C LEU A 74 -12.03 6.07 -5.26
N ASP A 75 -11.25 5.45 -6.14
CA ASP A 75 -11.41 5.59 -7.58
C ASP A 75 -12.72 5.00 -8.09
N ILE A 76 -13.08 3.79 -7.64
CA ILE A 76 -14.37 3.17 -7.97
C ILE A 76 -15.51 4.08 -7.51
N LYS A 77 -15.43 4.62 -6.29
CA LYS A 77 -16.43 5.56 -5.75
C LYS A 77 -16.57 6.79 -6.65
N ARG A 78 -15.47 7.44 -7.01
CA ARG A 78 -15.47 8.61 -7.91
C ARG A 78 -16.11 8.27 -9.26
N LEU A 79 -15.76 7.13 -9.85
CA LEU A 79 -16.31 6.70 -11.13
C LEU A 79 -17.82 6.45 -11.09
N LEU A 80 -18.31 5.80 -10.03
CA LEU A 80 -19.74 5.47 -9.91
C LEU A 80 -20.59 6.68 -9.53
N TYR A 81 -20.14 7.48 -8.55
CA TYR A 81 -20.95 8.55 -7.98
C TYR A 81 -20.77 9.88 -8.71
N ASP A 82 -19.54 10.24 -9.06
CA ASP A 82 -19.23 11.55 -9.65
C ASP A 82 -19.32 11.49 -11.17
N GLU A 83 -18.70 10.48 -11.79
CA GLU A 83 -18.70 10.30 -13.25
C GLU A 83 -19.89 9.48 -13.78
N ARG A 84 -20.77 8.97 -12.90
CA ARG A 84 -21.99 8.23 -13.25
C ARG A 84 -21.76 6.99 -14.13
N PHE A 85 -20.62 6.33 -13.98
CA PHE A 85 -20.39 5.04 -14.63
C PHE A 85 -21.30 3.95 -14.02
N THR A 86 -21.58 2.92 -14.82
CA THR A 86 -22.15 1.67 -14.33
C THR A 86 -21.06 0.78 -13.74
N ILE A 87 -21.44 -0.21 -12.94
CA ILE A 87 -20.50 -1.22 -12.40
C ILE A 87 -19.70 -1.89 -13.53
N GLU A 88 -20.37 -2.26 -14.62
CA GLU A 88 -19.72 -2.84 -15.80
C GLU A 88 -18.75 -1.85 -16.49
N GLY A 89 -19.15 -0.58 -16.59
CA GLY A 89 -18.30 0.47 -17.14
C GLY A 89 -17.03 0.69 -16.33
N VAL A 90 -17.14 0.69 -15.00
CA VAL A 90 -15.98 0.77 -14.10
C VAL A 90 -15.11 -0.47 -14.23
N ARG A 91 -15.71 -1.67 -14.26
CA ARG A 91 -14.98 -2.93 -14.42
C ARG A 91 -14.10 -2.88 -15.67
N LYS A 92 -14.66 -2.48 -16.82
CA LYS A 92 -13.93 -2.39 -18.09
C LYS A 92 -12.84 -1.31 -18.09
N LYS A 93 -13.12 -0.14 -17.49
CA LYS A 93 -12.18 0.99 -17.45
C LYS A 93 -10.96 0.71 -16.56
N LEU A 94 -11.17 -0.02 -15.46
CA LEU A 94 -10.13 -0.31 -14.50
C LEU A 94 -9.38 -1.60 -14.82
N SER A 95 -10.03 -2.63 -15.36
CA SER A 95 -9.35 -3.88 -15.73
C SER A 95 -8.22 -3.67 -16.73
N GLY A 96 -8.37 -2.73 -17.67
CA GLY A 96 -7.31 -2.38 -18.63
C GLY A 96 -6.08 -1.77 -17.94
N LYS A 97 -6.29 -0.87 -16.98
CA LYS A 97 -5.19 -0.25 -16.22
C LYS A 97 -4.42 -1.25 -15.35
N PHE A 98 -5.14 -2.20 -14.74
CA PHE A 98 -4.50 -3.21 -13.90
C PHE A 98 -3.76 -4.28 -14.70
N ALA A 99 -4.18 -4.59 -15.93
CA ALA A 99 -3.41 -5.47 -16.80
C ALA A 99 -2.03 -4.89 -17.13
N ASP A 100 -1.96 -3.57 -17.33
CA ASP A 100 -0.70 -2.86 -17.59
C ASP A 100 0.19 -2.76 -16.32
N GLU A 101 -0.40 -2.56 -15.14
CA GLU A 101 0.33 -2.55 -13.86
C GLU A 101 0.74 -3.95 -13.38
N GLU A 102 -0.01 -5.00 -13.71
CA GLU A 102 0.35 -6.39 -13.40
C GLU A 102 1.53 -6.88 -14.28
N ALA A 103 1.86 -6.18 -15.37
CA ALA A 103 3.13 -6.36 -16.06
C ALA A 103 4.35 -5.82 -15.25
N LEU A 104 4.12 -5.06 -14.17
CA LEU A 104 5.14 -4.54 -13.23
C LEU A 104 5.24 -5.36 -11.93
N GLN A 105 4.81 -6.62 -11.95
CA GLN A 105 4.72 -7.54 -10.81
C GLN A 105 5.96 -7.62 -9.88
N PRO A 106 5.75 -8.01 -8.60
CA PRO A 106 6.78 -8.02 -7.55
C PRO A 106 7.92 -9.00 -7.77
N GLU A 107 7.81 -9.96 -8.70
CA GLU A 107 8.93 -10.82 -9.10
C GLU A 107 10.05 -10.02 -9.77
N LYS A 108 9.69 -8.94 -10.50
CA LYS A 108 10.65 -7.98 -11.02
C LYS A 108 11.28 -7.16 -9.89
N ILE A 109 10.48 -6.76 -8.90
CA ILE A 109 10.94 -6.03 -7.71
C ILE A 109 11.86 -6.89 -6.82
N VAL A 110 11.60 -8.19 -6.67
CA VAL A 110 12.46 -9.12 -5.92
C VAL A 110 13.79 -9.30 -6.64
N ARG A 111 13.77 -9.44 -7.97
CA ARG A 111 14.97 -9.49 -8.80
C ARG A 111 15.80 -8.21 -8.68
N ASP A 112 15.16 -7.05 -8.75
CA ASP A 112 15.81 -5.75 -8.55
C ASP A 112 16.45 -5.64 -7.15
N ARG A 113 15.82 -6.20 -6.10
CA ARG A 113 16.40 -6.21 -4.74
C ARG A 113 17.61 -7.14 -4.62
N GLU A 114 17.60 -8.30 -5.27
CA GLU A 114 18.74 -9.20 -5.30
C GLU A 114 19.92 -8.57 -6.06
N ASP A 115 19.64 -7.91 -7.18
CA ASP A 115 20.63 -7.20 -7.99
C ASP A 115 21.24 -6.01 -7.24
N VAL A 116 20.41 -5.23 -6.52
CA VAL A 116 20.87 -4.14 -5.65
C VAL A 116 21.72 -4.69 -4.49
N ARG A 117 21.32 -5.81 -3.88
CA ARG A 117 22.08 -6.44 -2.80
C ARG A 117 23.44 -6.95 -3.29
N ALA A 118 23.49 -7.59 -4.46
CA ALA A 118 24.74 -8.03 -5.07
C ALA A 118 25.67 -6.85 -5.38
N THR A 119 25.11 -5.75 -5.88
CA THR A 119 25.85 -4.51 -6.14
C THR A 119 26.44 -3.93 -4.86
N ILE A 120 25.64 -3.86 -3.78
CA ILE A 120 26.11 -3.40 -2.46
C ILE A 120 27.24 -4.28 -1.92
N GLU A 121 27.15 -5.61 -2.04
CA GLU A 121 28.22 -6.50 -1.58
C GLU A 121 29.50 -6.37 -2.40
N SER A 122 29.39 -6.16 -3.72
CA SER A 122 30.54 -5.85 -4.57
C SER A 122 31.20 -4.53 -4.19
N ILE A 123 30.42 -3.48 -3.95
CA ILE A 123 30.92 -2.17 -3.51
C ILE A 123 31.64 -2.30 -2.16
N LYS A 124 31.04 -2.98 -1.18
CA LYS A 124 31.67 -3.23 0.12
C LYS A 124 32.97 -4.03 -0.01
N GLY A 125 32.99 -5.02 -0.89
CA GLY A 125 34.19 -5.81 -1.20
C GLY A 125 35.33 -4.95 -1.73
N ARG A 126 35.05 -4.12 -2.74
CA ARG A 126 36.02 -3.18 -3.32
C ARG A 126 36.52 -2.18 -2.28
N LEU A 127 35.62 -1.64 -1.45
CA LEU A 127 36.00 -0.72 -0.37
C LEU A 127 36.94 -1.37 0.65
N ARG A 128 36.69 -2.64 1.02
CA ARG A 128 37.55 -3.40 1.95
C ARG A 128 38.94 -3.62 1.36
N SER A 129 39.04 -3.95 0.08
CA SER A 129 40.34 -4.13 -0.60
C SER A 129 41.12 -2.82 -0.63
N LEU A 130 40.48 -1.72 -1.04
CA LEU A 130 41.10 -0.39 -1.06
C LEU A 130 41.55 0.07 0.33
N LEU A 131 40.75 -0.17 1.37
CA LEU A 131 41.13 0.14 2.74
C LEU A 131 42.32 -0.71 3.23
N LYS A 132 42.48 -1.94 2.73
CA LYS A 132 43.60 -2.81 3.07
C LYS A 132 44.89 -2.37 2.38
N GLU A 133 44.80 -1.92 1.11
CA GLU A 133 45.91 -1.30 0.39
C GLU A 133 46.36 0.00 1.06
N LEU A 134 45.44 0.91 1.37
CA LEU A 134 45.77 2.18 2.04
C LEU A 134 46.31 2.01 3.47
N LYS A 135 46.00 0.89 4.15
CA LYS A 135 46.61 0.54 5.44
C LYS A 135 48.00 -0.08 5.28
N LYS A 136 48.25 -0.76 4.16
CA LYS A 136 49.55 -1.34 3.83
C LYS A 136 50.56 -0.24 3.46
N ASP A 137 50.13 0.78 2.74
CA ASP A 137 50.98 1.91 2.33
C ASP A 137 51.26 2.89 3.49
N ARG A 138 50.38 2.94 4.50
CA ARG A 138 50.63 3.69 5.76
C ARG A 138 51.60 2.99 6.72
N GLY A 139 52.08 1.79 6.40
CA GLY A 139 53.09 1.06 7.18
C GLY A 139 54.55 1.37 6.78
N VAL A 140 54.79 2.28 5.83
CA VAL A 140 56.14 2.63 5.36
C VAL A 140 56.41 4.13 5.54
N ALA A 141 56.51 4.57 6.80
CA ALA A 141 57.24 5.79 7.15
C ALA A 141 58.15 5.43 8.33
N GLN A 142 59.46 5.53 8.08
CA GLN A 142 60.57 4.92 8.82
C GLN A 142 60.79 5.44 10.25
N PRO A 143 61.52 4.65 11.07
CA PRO A 143 61.98 5.04 12.39
C PRO A 143 63.16 6.04 12.29
N GLY A 144 63.18 7.00 13.19
CA GLY A 144 64.29 7.92 13.47
C GLY A 144 64.29 8.26 14.94
#